data_AF-A0A7S1CMG4-F1
#
_entry.id   AF-A0A7S1CMG4-F1
#
_cell.length_a   1.000
_cell.length_b   1.000
_cell.length_c   1.000
_cell.angle_alpha   90.00
_cell.angle_beta   90.00
_cell.angle_gamma   90.00
#
_symmetry.space_group_name_H-M   'P 1'
#
loop_
_entity.id
_entity.type
_entity.pdbx_description
1 polymer ?
#
loop_
_entity_poly.entity_id
_entity_poly.type
_entity_poly.pdbx_seq_one_letter_code
_entity_poly.pdbx_strand_id
1 'polypeptide(L)'
;ATAAATAATGGAGEATTLVARVTALSRTKVVHFIRHGQAGHNLGFETRGEEAYHDWAYEDSPLTEKGEGQARAVQAVLGDAPLELIFVSPLTRALQTMELGVPRAREIPAIASEHIRETHGTHPV
;
A
#
# COMPACT_ATOMS: atom_id res chain seq x y z
N ALA A 1 23.97 -25.18 -0.80
CA ALA A 1 25.41 -25.28 -0.53
C ALA A 1 26.15 -24.71 -1.73
N THR A 2 26.80 -23.56 -1.56
CA THR A 2 27.73 -22.99 -2.53
C THR A 2 28.68 -22.09 -1.76
N ALA A 3 29.96 -22.17 -2.16
CA ALA A 3 31.12 -22.14 -1.27
C ALA A 3 31.58 -20.73 -0.85
N ALA A 4 32.09 -20.65 0.39
CA ALA A 4 32.89 -19.53 0.86
C ALA A 4 34.32 -19.63 0.28
N ALA A 5 34.80 -18.58 -0.37
CA ALA A 5 36.20 -18.43 -0.72
C ALA A 5 36.83 -17.40 0.21
N THR A 6 37.78 -17.86 1.03
CA THR A 6 38.70 -17.05 1.83
C THR A 6 39.81 -16.47 0.94
N ALA A 7 40.15 -15.19 1.13
CA ALA A 7 41.44 -14.65 0.71
C ALA A 7 41.85 -13.45 1.60
N ALA A 8 43.15 -13.28 1.72
CA ALA A 8 43.90 -12.67 2.81
C ALA A 8 43.94 -11.13 2.86
N THR A 9 44.45 -10.67 4.00
CA THR A 9 44.91 -9.34 4.40
C THR A 9 45.80 -8.61 3.40
N GLY A 10 45.56 -7.31 3.22
CA GLY A 10 46.50 -6.36 2.60
C GLY A 10 45.83 -4.99 2.43
N GLY A 11 46.33 -3.97 3.14
CA GLY A 11 45.70 -2.65 3.22
C GLY A 11 46.15 -1.63 2.17
N ALA A 12 45.45 -0.50 2.24
CA ALA A 12 45.72 0.84 1.70
C ALA A 12 45.49 1.07 0.19
N GLY A 13 44.32 1.66 -0.11
CA GLY A 13 43.95 2.26 -1.39
C GLY A 13 42.44 2.17 -1.61
N GLU A 14 41.66 3.09 -1.04
CA GLU A 14 40.20 3.16 -1.24
C GLU A 14 39.85 3.50 -2.69
N ALA A 15 39.92 2.51 -3.57
CA ALA A 15 39.11 2.48 -4.77
C ALA A 15 37.75 1.91 -4.34
N THR A 16 36.76 2.80 -4.15
CA THR A 16 35.35 2.42 -3.97
C THR A 16 34.92 1.60 -5.18
N THR A 17 35.11 0.28 -5.08
CA THR A 17 34.61 -0.65 -6.08
C THR A 17 33.11 -0.68 -5.88
N LEU A 18 32.38 0.03 -6.75
CA LEU A 18 30.95 -0.14 -6.87
C LEU A 18 30.71 -1.58 -7.35
N VAL A 19 30.56 -2.49 -6.40
CA VAL A 19 30.07 -3.84 -6.69
C VAL A 19 28.60 -3.66 -7.06
N ALA A 20 28.34 -3.41 -8.34
CA ALA A 20 26.99 -3.46 -8.87
C ALA A 20 26.48 -4.88 -8.61
N ARG A 21 25.63 -5.01 -7.60
CA ARG A 21 25.01 -6.28 -7.27
C ARG A 21 24.01 -6.59 -8.37
N VAL A 22 24.46 -7.36 -9.37
CA VAL A 22 23.58 -7.93 -10.38
C VAL A 22 22.80 -9.05 -9.70
N THR A 23 21.75 -8.67 -8.99
CA THR A 23 20.78 -9.62 -8.47
C THR A 23 19.99 -10.13 -9.66
N ALA A 24 19.97 -11.44 -9.90
CA ALA A 24 19.05 -12.02 -10.86
C ALA A 24 17.64 -11.52 -10.51
N LEU A 25 17.00 -10.81 -11.44
CA LEU A 25 15.58 -10.50 -11.31
C LEU A 25 14.88 -11.85 -11.17
N SER A 26 14.34 -12.16 -10.00
CA SER A 26 13.18 -13.04 -9.99
C SER A 26 12.19 -12.35 -10.93
N ARG A 27 11.91 -12.94 -12.11
CA ARG A 27 11.17 -12.26 -13.18
C ARG A 27 9.68 -12.05 -12.84
N THR A 28 9.32 -12.20 -11.58
CA THR A 28 7.95 -12.19 -11.09
C THR A 28 7.82 -11.12 -10.02
N LYS A 29 6.92 -10.17 -10.26
CA LYS A 29 6.46 -9.23 -9.24
C LYS A 29 5.18 -9.78 -8.62
N VAL A 30 5.08 -9.71 -7.31
CA VAL A 30 3.84 -10.01 -6.58
C VAL A 30 3.17 -8.68 -6.29
N VAL A 31 1.92 -8.55 -6.71
CA VAL A 31 1.12 -7.34 -6.50
C VAL A 31 -0.10 -7.72 -5.67
N HIS A 32 -0.24 -7.10 -4.50
CA HIS A 32 -1.38 -7.30 -3.62
C HIS A 32 -2.41 -6.20 -3.89
N PHE A 33 -3.62 -6.59 -4.30
CA PHE A 33 -4.74 -5.66 -4.45
C PHE A 33 -5.60 -5.69 -3.19
N ILE A 34 -5.75 -4.54 -2.55
CA ILE A 34 -6.51 -4.38 -1.31
C ILE A 34 -7.52 -3.25 -1.53
N ARG A 35 -8.82 -3.57 -1.41
CA ARG A 35 -9.88 -2.55 -1.35
C ARG A 35 -9.87 -1.90 0.03
N HIS A 36 -10.18 -0.61 0.11
CA HIS A 36 -10.38 0.06 1.39
C HIS A 36 -11.48 -0.62 2.23
N GLY A 37 -11.39 -0.51 3.55
CA GLY A 37 -12.46 -0.95 4.47
C GLY A 37 -13.75 -0.14 4.32
N GLN A 38 -14.83 -0.58 4.97
CA GLN A 38 -16.11 0.14 4.95
C GLN A 38 -15.95 1.58 5.45
N ALA A 39 -16.32 2.55 4.62
CA ALA A 39 -16.31 3.98 4.91
C ALA A 39 -17.73 4.57 4.91
N GLY A 40 -17.85 5.84 5.28
CA GLY A 40 -19.14 6.55 5.35
C GLY A 40 -19.99 6.43 4.08
N HIS A 41 -19.38 6.55 2.89
CA HIS A 41 -20.08 6.40 1.61
C HIS A 41 -20.70 5.01 1.41
N ASN A 42 -20.12 3.94 2.00
CA ASN A 42 -20.71 2.60 1.89
C ASN A 42 -22.01 2.52 2.70
N LEU A 43 -22.05 3.09 3.90
CA LEU A 43 -23.28 3.18 4.70
C LEU A 43 -24.31 4.10 4.03
N GLY A 44 -23.83 5.20 3.43
CA GLY A 44 -24.65 6.08 2.61
C GLY A 44 -25.35 5.32 1.49
N PHE A 45 -24.60 4.51 0.75
CA PHE A 45 -25.15 3.68 -0.32
C PHE A 45 -26.14 2.62 0.20
N GLU A 46 -25.83 1.96 1.33
CA GLU A 46 -26.73 0.98 1.95
C GLU A 46 -28.10 1.60 2.34
N THR A 47 -28.13 2.90 2.64
CA THR A 47 -29.35 3.61 3.08
C THR A 47 -30.07 4.36 1.98
N ARG A 48 -29.33 5.00 1.05
CA ARG A 48 -29.85 5.92 0.03
C ARG A 48 -29.58 5.46 -1.42
N GLY A 49 -28.88 4.35 -1.62
CA GLY A 49 -28.46 3.90 -2.95
C GLY A 49 -27.51 4.89 -3.62
N GLU A 50 -27.62 5.02 -4.94
CA GLU A 50 -26.73 5.87 -5.75
C GLU A 50 -26.81 7.36 -5.40
N GLU A 51 -27.93 7.84 -4.84
CA GLU A 51 -28.08 9.23 -4.40
C GLU A 51 -27.00 9.64 -3.38
N ALA A 52 -26.53 8.68 -2.58
CA ALA A 52 -25.43 8.93 -1.64
C ALA A 52 -24.15 9.40 -2.33
N TYR A 53 -23.87 8.96 -3.56
CA TYR A 53 -22.63 9.34 -4.26
C TYR A 53 -22.61 10.80 -4.72
N HIS A 54 -23.75 11.48 -4.69
CA HIS A 54 -23.86 12.92 -4.92
C HIS A 54 -23.75 13.76 -3.64
N ASP A 55 -23.54 13.13 -2.48
CA ASP A 55 -23.35 13.83 -1.22
C ASP A 55 -21.87 14.16 -1.00
N TRP A 56 -21.55 15.45 -0.94
CA TRP A 56 -20.19 15.95 -0.65
C TRP A 56 -19.65 15.41 0.68
N ALA A 57 -20.51 15.04 1.64
CA ALA A 57 -20.09 14.44 2.90
C ALA A 57 -19.45 13.05 2.73
N TYR A 58 -19.67 12.40 1.58
CA TYR A 58 -19.19 11.04 1.31
C TYR A 58 -18.00 10.97 0.37
N GLU A 59 -17.70 12.04 -0.36
CA GLU A 59 -16.61 12.08 -1.35
C GLU A 59 -15.29 11.57 -0.77
N ASP A 60 -14.86 12.15 0.36
CA ASP A 60 -13.66 11.74 1.10
C ASP A 60 -13.97 11.23 2.52
N SER A 61 -15.06 10.47 2.64
CA SER A 61 -15.45 9.91 3.94
C SER A 61 -14.37 8.97 4.51
N PRO A 62 -14.11 9.03 5.83
CA PRO A 62 -13.18 8.14 6.51
C PRO A 62 -13.79 6.73 6.70
N LEU A 63 -12.95 5.80 7.14
CA LEU A 63 -13.38 4.48 7.60
C LEU A 63 -14.36 4.59 8.77
N THR A 64 -15.30 3.65 8.80
CA THR A 64 -16.13 3.37 9.97
C THR A 64 -15.35 2.50 10.96
N GLU A 65 -15.83 2.35 12.20
CA GLU A 65 -15.23 1.42 13.17
C GLU A 65 -15.14 -0.02 12.62
N LYS A 66 -16.18 -0.47 11.91
CA LYS A 66 -16.18 -1.75 11.19
C LYS A 66 -15.11 -1.77 10.11
N GLY A 67 -14.98 -0.70 9.34
CA GLY A 67 -13.96 -0.54 8.30
C GLY A 67 -12.53 -0.57 8.83
N GLU A 68 -12.28 0.03 9.99
CA GLU A 68 -10.99 -0.06 10.65
C GLU A 68 -10.69 -1.50 11.11
N GLY A 69 -11.69 -2.21 11.64
CA GLY A 69 -11.57 -3.63 11.98
C GLY A 69 -11.21 -4.48 10.77
N GLN A 70 -11.85 -4.21 9.62
CA GLN A 70 -11.51 -4.85 8.35
C GLN A 70 -10.09 -4.53 7.91
N ALA A 71 -9.65 -3.26 8.02
CA ALA A 71 -8.30 -2.86 7.68
C ALA A 71 -7.26 -3.60 8.55
N ARG A 72 -7.46 -3.64 9.88
CA ARG A 72 -6.57 -4.37 10.79
C ARG A 72 -6.48 -5.86 10.47
N ALA A 73 -7.57 -6.48 10.01
CA ALA A 73 -7.57 -7.89 9.61
C ALA A 73 -6.66 -8.18 8.39
N VAL A 74 -6.35 -7.18 7.56
CA VAL A 74 -5.42 -7.31 6.42
C VAL A 74 -4.01 -7.65 6.89
N GLN A 75 -3.60 -7.20 8.08
CA GLN A 75 -2.27 -7.51 8.61
C GLN A 75 -2.02 -9.02 8.68
N ALA A 76 -3.04 -9.80 9.08
CA ALA A 76 -2.93 -11.25 9.17
C ALA A 76 -2.78 -11.92 7.79
N VAL A 77 -3.31 -11.28 6.74
CA VAL A 77 -3.21 -11.77 5.35
C VAL A 77 -1.85 -11.42 4.76
N LEU A 78 -1.35 -10.21 5.01
CA LEU A 78 -0.03 -9.78 4.54
C LEU A 78 1.12 -10.47 5.29
N GLY A 79 0.94 -10.75 6.59
CA GLY A 79 1.96 -11.35 7.43
C GLY A 79 3.31 -10.64 7.29
N ASP A 80 4.36 -11.41 7.04
CA ASP A 80 5.73 -10.91 6.82
C ASP A 80 6.07 -10.70 5.33
N ALA A 81 5.08 -10.42 4.48
CA ALA A 81 5.32 -10.15 3.07
C ALA A 81 6.38 -9.05 2.89
N PRO A 82 7.41 -9.26 2.05
CA PRO A 82 8.48 -8.28 1.85
C PRO A 82 8.03 -7.16 0.90
N LEU A 83 7.12 -6.31 1.37
CA LEU A 83 6.57 -5.21 0.59
C LEU A 83 7.64 -4.15 0.31
N GLU A 84 7.85 -3.83 -0.98
CA GLU A 84 8.88 -2.90 -1.43
C GLU A 84 8.32 -1.50 -1.76
N LEU A 85 7.03 -1.40 -2.10
CA LEU A 85 6.37 -0.18 -2.56
C LEU A 85 4.85 -0.28 -2.36
N ILE A 86 4.23 0.82 -1.94
CA ILE A 86 2.77 0.93 -1.80
C ILE A 86 2.25 1.96 -2.80
N PHE A 87 1.21 1.59 -3.56
CA PHE A 87 0.37 2.54 -4.28
C PHE A 87 -0.96 2.66 -3.56
N VAL A 88 -1.41 3.87 -3.29
CA VAL A 88 -2.65 4.13 -2.54
C VAL A 88 -3.47 5.24 -3.20
N SER A 89 -4.78 5.09 -3.16
CA SER A 89 -5.68 6.20 -3.53
C SER A 89 -5.49 7.36 -2.56
N PRO A 90 -5.56 8.62 -3.01
CA PRO A 90 -5.40 9.78 -2.14
C PRO A 90 -6.58 9.97 -1.16
N LEU A 91 -7.65 9.20 -1.31
CA LEU A 91 -8.82 9.27 -0.43
C LEU A 91 -8.49 8.80 0.99
N THR A 92 -8.99 9.53 1.99
CA THR A 92 -8.80 9.31 3.43
C THR A 92 -9.08 7.86 3.82
N ARG A 93 -10.17 7.25 3.33
CA ARG A 93 -10.49 5.82 3.58
C ARG A 93 -9.41 4.85 3.11
N ALA A 94 -8.78 5.13 1.97
CA ALA A 94 -7.72 4.28 1.42
C ALA A 94 -6.41 4.46 2.20
N LEU A 95 -6.07 5.70 2.54
CA LEU A 95 -4.92 6.02 3.39
C LEU A 95 -5.04 5.37 4.77
N GLN A 96 -6.22 5.45 5.41
CA GLN A 96 -6.47 4.79 6.70
C GLN A 96 -6.39 3.26 6.60
N THR A 97 -6.88 2.68 5.50
CA THR A 97 -6.76 1.23 5.28
C THR A 97 -5.30 0.81 5.15
N MET A 98 -4.50 1.58 4.40
CA MET A 98 -3.05 1.35 4.29
C MET A 98 -2.38 1.45 5.65
N GLU A 99 -2.61 2.54 6.38
CA GLU A 99 -2.00 2.82 7.68
C GLU A 99 -2.30 1.72 8.72
N LEU A 100 -3.55 1.26 8.77
CA LEU A 100 -3.99 0.24 9.72
C LEU A 100 -3.72 -1.19 9.26
N GLY A 101 -3.68 -1.44 7.95
CA GLY A 101 -3.66 -2.79 7.39
C GLY A 101 -2.30 -3.27 6.91
N VAL A 102 -1.40 -2.36 6.55
CA VAL A 102 -0.05 -2.72 6.07
C VAL A 102 0.95 -2.69 7.23
N PRO A 103 1.56 -3.85 7.59
CA PRO A 103 2.59 -3.88 8.62
C PRO A 103 3.75 -2.94 8.28
N ARG A 104 4.13 -2.08 9.22
CA ARG A 104 5.22 -1.09 9.05
C ARG A 104 5.01 -0.18 7.82
N ALA A 105 3.77 0.17 7.50
CA ALA A 105 3.41 1.03 6.36
C ALA A 105 4.30 2.27 6.22
N ARG A 106 4.65 2.93 7.35
CA ARG A 106 5.48 4.14 7.40
C ARG A 106 6.96 3.92 7.04
N GLU A 107 7.43 2.68 7.04
CA GLU A 107 8.80 2.33 6.66
C GLU A 107 8.92 1.98 5.16
N ILE A 108 7.78 1.78 4.48
CA ILE A 108 7.72 1.39 3.08
C ILE A 108 7.44 2.65 2.24
N PRO A 109 8.17 2.90 1.14
CA PRO A 109 7.83 3.98 0.22
C PRO A 109 6.38 3.87 -0.26
N ALA A 110 5.63 4.96 -0.17
CA ALA A 110 4.23 5.03 -0.57
C ALA A 110 3.99 6.15 -1.59
N ILE A 111 3.20 5.86 -2.63
CA ILE A 111 2.79 6.81 -3.65
C ILE A 111 1.27 6.92 -3.62
N ALA A 112 0.79 8.10 -3.20
CA ALA A 112 -0.62 8.47 -3.37
C ALA A 112 -0.86 8.92 -4.81
N SER A 113 -1.84 8.33 -5.51
CA SER A 113 -2.07 8.61 -6.94
C SER A 113 -3.55 8.70 -7.29
N GLU A 114 -3.96 9.82 -7.89
CA GLU A 114 -5.31 10.04 -8.42
C GLU A 114 -5.75 8.99 -9.46
N HIS A 115 -4.79 8.35 -10.14
CA HIS A 115 -5.05 7.33 -11.17
C HIS A 115 -5.72 6.07 -10.62
N ILE A 116 -5.68 5.85 -9.30
CA ILE A 116 -6.30 4.71 -8.62
C ILE A 116 -7.44 5.15 -7.68
N ARG A 117 -7.97 6.36 -7.87
CA ARG A 117 -9.19 6.83 -7.22
C ARG A 117 -10.41 6.10 -7.81
N GLU A 118 -11.41 5.79 -6.98
CA GLU A 118 -12.59 4.99 -7.36
C GLU A 118 -13.46 5.60 -8.47
N THR A 119 -13.77 6.89 -8.40
CA THR A 119 -14.72 7.58 -9.29
C THR A 119 -14.04 8.79 -9.92
N HIS A 120 -13.23 8.56 -10.95
CA HIS A 120 -12.62 9.66 -11.70
C HIS A 120 -13.70 10.38 -12.53
N GLY A 121 -14.20 11.53 -12.07
CA GLY A 121 -15.09 12.41 -12.84
C GLY A 121 -16.61 12.21 -12.65
N THR A 122 -17.06 11.41 -11.69
CA THR A 122 -18.50 11.24 -11.33
C THR A 122 -18.79 11.74 -9.91
N HIS A 123 -18.12 12.82 -9.52
CA HIS A 123 -18.35 13.51 -8.25
C HIS A 123 -19.62 14.38 -8.30
N PRO A 124 -20.13 14.86 -7.15
CA PRO A 124 -21.36 15.64 -7.10
C PRO A 124 -21.28 16.83 -8.08
N VAL A 125 -22.26 16.92 -8.97
CA VAL A 125 -22.54 18.10 -9.79
C VAL A 125 -23.65 18.92 -9.17
#